data_AF-A0A250F2I0-F1
#
_entry.id   AF-A0A250F2I0-F1
#
_cell.length_a   1.000
_cell.length_b   1.000
_cell.length_c   1.000
_cell.angle_alpha   90.00
_cell.angle_beta   90.00
_cell.angle_gamma   90.00
#
_symmetry.space_group_name_H-M   'P 1'
#
loop_
_entity.id
_entity.type
_entity.pdbx_description
1 polymer ?
#
loop_
_entity_poly.entity_id
_entity_poly.type
_entity_poly.pdbx_seq_one_letter_code
_entity_poly.pdbx_strand_id
1 'polypeptide(L)'
;MLISVVTLLLFWCRFSPFTWDSFGVMATFLGVIVTFLVGFQIWAIIDTKEFKKSIKKENEIINEQLKNVVYQDLMNRFVISFEFSMVYHETATNLFAYLKFSLQAIDLGITCNEIDKCNLVIKGMIDVVEYSNMSFTDKQQKILLSIFYNFQERALLIKDLKNNELQYIEERIRKAITT
;
A
#
# COMPACT_ATOMS: atom_id res chain seq x y z
N MET A 1 -15.40 21.04 38.39
CA MET A 1 -16.63 21.37 39.12
C MET A 1 -16.44 21.49 40.63
N LEU A 2 -15.77 20.55 41.30
CA LEU A 2 -15.51 20.60 42.76
C LEU A 2 -14.86 21.90 43.25
N ILE A 3 -13.86 22.43 42.53
CA ILE A 3 -13.14 23.67 42.93
C ILE A 3 -14.05 24.92 42.86
N SER A 4 -14.97 24.97 41.90
CA SER A 4 -15.92 26.07 41.74
C SER A 4 -17.01 26.06 42.82
N VAL A 5 -17.44 24.87 43.26
CA VAL A 5 -18.42 24.72 44.35
C VAL A 5 -17.79 25.07 45.70
N VAL A 6 -16.52 24.69 45.93
CA VAL A 6 -15.79 25.02 47.16
C VAL A 6 -15.52 26.52 47.29
N THR A 7 -15.20 27.20 46.18
CA THR A 7 -15.00 28.66 46.18
C THR A 7 -16.29 29.45 46.40
N LEU A 8 -17.41 28.98 45.86
CA LEU A 8 -18.74 29.58 46.10
C LEU A 8 -19.20 29.41 47.56
N LEU A 9 -18.93 28.25 48.15
CA LEU A 9 -19.19 27.98 49.58
C LEU A 9 -18.34 28.86 50.51
N LEU A 10 -17.06 29.06 50.18
CA LEU A 10 -16.16 29.93 50.95
C LEU A 10 -16.54 31.41 50.82
N PHE A 11 -17.12 31.82 49.68
CA PHE A 11 -17.60 33.18 49.44
C PHE A 11 -18.89 33.49 50.22
N TRP A 12 -19.83 32.54 50.28
CA TRP A 12 -21.12 32.74 50.97
C TRP A 12 -20.99 32.76 52.50
N CYS A 13 -19.96 32.13 53.07
CA CYS A 13 -19.73 32.04 54.51
C CYS A 13 -19.04 33.25 55.15
N ARG A 14 -18.76 34.36 54.44
CA ARG A 14 -18.08 35.51 55.03
C ARG A 14 -18.77 36.85 54.72
N PHE A 15 -19.79 37.17 55.52
CA PHE A 15 -20.37 38.53 55.60
C PHE A 15 -19.73 39.30 56.75
N SER A 16 -18.70 40.13 56.47
CA SER A 16 -18.17 41.19 57.36
C SER A 16 -17.15 42.06 56.57
N PRO A 17 -16.85 43.32 56.95
CA PRO A 17 -16.41 44.37 56.03
C PRO A 17 -15.02 44.10 55.46
N PHE A 18 -14.84 44.44 54.19
CA PHE A 18 -13.64 44.19 53.42
C PHE A 18 -12.47 45.07 53.90
N THR A 19 -11.74 44.61 54.91
CA THR A 19 -10.42 45.12 55.26
C THR A 19 -9.40 44.53 54.29
N TRP A 20 -8.53 45.37 53.73
CA TRP A 20 -7.34 44.94 52.96
C TRP A 20 -6.39 44.17 53.88
N ASP A 21 -6.75 42.92 54.14
CA ASP A 21 -5.95 41.99 54.91
C ASP A 21 -5.04 41.24 53.93
N SER A 22 -3.75 41.14 54.25
CA SER A 22 -2.70 40.57 53.38
C SER A 22 -3.09 39.20 52.79
N PHE A 23 -3.91 38.44 53.53
CA PHE A 23 -4.49 37.17 53.12
C PHE A 23 -5.44 37.25 51.90
N GLY A 24 -6.23 38.31 51.76
CA GLY A 24 -7.16 38.47 50.62
C GLY A 24 -6.43 38.77 49.31
N VAL A 25 -5.36 39.58 49.39
CA VAL A 25 -4.46 39.86 48.27
C VAL A 25 -3.72 38.58 47.85
N MET A 26 -3.21 37.84 48.83
CA MET A 26 -2.53 36.56 48.59
C MET A 26 -3.46 35.52 47.94
N ALA A 27 -4.71 35.41 48.41
CA ALA A 27 -5.71 34.51 47.84
C ALA A 27 -6.10 34.88 46.40
N THR A 28 -6.23 36.17 46.11
CA THR A 28 -6.52 36.65 44.75
C THR A 28 -5.35 36.37 43.81
N PHE A 29 -4.12 36.61 44.26
CA PHE A 29 -2.91 36.35 43.48
C PHE A 29 -2.72 34.86 43.18
N LEU A 30 -2.95 33.99 44.18
CA LEU A 30 -2.98 32.54 44.00
C LEU A 30 -4.07 32.11 43.01
N GLY A 31 -5.27 32.70 43.09
CA GLY A 31 -6.35 32.44 42.13
C GLY A 31 -5.98 32.78 40.69
N VAL A 32 -5.31 33.91 40.47
CA VAL A 32 -4.82 34.33 39.15
C VAL A 32 -3.76 33.36 38.62
N ILE A 33 -2.78 32.98 39.45
CA ILE A 33 -1.73 32.03 39.06
C ILE A 33 -2.34 30.67 38.69
N VAL A 34 -3.23 30.13 39.53
CA VAL A 34 -3.87 28.84 39.26
C VAL A 34 -4.69 28.88 37.98
N THR A 35 -5.44 29.95 37.74
CA THR A 35 -6.24 30.11 36.52
C THR A 35 -5.35 30.22 35.28
N PHE A 36 -4.23 30.93 35.37
CA PHE A 36 -3.25 31.03 34.29
C PHE A 36 -2.60 29.68 33.97
N LEU A 37 -2.17 28.92 35.00
CA LEU A 37 -1.57 27.60 34.84
C LEU A 37 -2.54 26.59 34.22
N VAL A 38 -3.79 26.57 34.69
CA VAL A 38 -4.84 25.68 34.14
C VAL A 38 -5.18 26.09 32.70
N GLY A 39 -5.28 27.39 32.42
CA GLY A 39 -5.49 27.91 31.06
C GLY A 39 -4.37 27.49 30.10
N PHE A 40 -3.12 27.61 30.53
CA PHE A 40 -1.95 27.18 29.74
C PHE A 40 -1.93 25.68 29.49
N GLN A 41 -2.25 24.85 30.50
CA GLN A 41 -2.34 23.40 30.34
C GLN A 41 -3.44 22.99 29.34
N ILE A 42 -4.62 23.64 29.40
CA ILE A 42 -5.71 23.38 28.45
C ILE A 42 -5.28 23.78 27.03
N TRP A 43 -4.67 24.95 26.86
CA TRP A 43 -4.18 25.42 25.56
C TRP A 43 -3.14 24.47 24.96
N ALA A 44 -2.12 24.07 25.74
CA ALA A 44 -1.08 23.16 25.29
C ALA A 44 -1.64 21.77 24.87
N ILE A 45 -2.64 21.26 25.60
CA ILE A 45 -3.30 19.99 25.25
C ILE A 45 -4.11 20.12 23.95
N ILE A 46 -4.80 21.25 23.74
CA ILE A 46 -5.55 21.51 22.51
C ILE A 46 -4.60 21.62 21.31
N ASP A 47 -3.54 22.41 21.43
CA ASP A 47 -2.55 22.61 20.38
C ASP A 47 -1.87 21.29 19.98
N THR A 48 -1.48 20.48 20.96
CA THR A 48 -0.91 19.14 20.71
C THR A 48 -1.90 18.20 20.00
N LYS A 49 -3.20 18.29 20.32
CA LYS A 49 -4.25 17.49 19.65
C LYS A 49 -4.46 17.93 18.20
N GLU A 50 -4.49 19.23 17.94
CA GLU A 50 -4.60 19.78 16.59
C GLU A 50 -3.39 19.42 15.74
N PHE A 51 -2.18 19.57 16.29
CA PHE A 51 -0.95 19.13 15.64
C PHE A 51 -0.98 17.63 15.30
N LYS A 52 -1.34 16.76 16.27
CA LYS A 52 -1.48 15.32 16.02
C LYS A 52 -2.52 14.99 14.94
N LYS A 53 -3.62 15.73 14.87
CA LYS A 53 -4.65 15.57 13.85
C LYS A 53 -4.13 15.96 12.46
N SER A 54 -3.38 17.06 12.36
CA SER A 54 -2.76 17.50 11.10
C SER A 54 -1.76 16.47 10.56
N ILE A 55 -0.85 15.96 11.41
CA ILE A 55 0.10 14.90 11.07
C ILE A 55 -0.61 13.63 10.62
N LYS A 56 -1.70 13.24 11.30
CA LYS A 56 -2.46 12.05 10.89
C LYS A 56 -3.07 12.22 9.50
N LYS A 57 -3.64 13.39 9.20
CA LYS A 57 -4.21 13.72 7.90
C LYS A 57 -3.15 13.75 6.80
N GLU A 58 -1.99 14.36 7.07
CA GLU A 58 -0.85 14.34 6.13
C GLU A 58 -0.35 12.92 5.86
N ASN A 59 -0.22 12.09 6.89
CA ASN A 59 0.15 10.67 6.72
C ASN A 59 -0.88 9.89 5.90
N GLU A 60 -2.17 10.18 6.05
CA GLU A 60 -3.22 9.57 5.21
C GLU A 60 -3.05 9.97 3.74
N ILE A 61 -2.81 11.25 3.45
CA ILE A 61 -2.57 11.76 2.09
C ILE A 61 -1.28 11.15 1.49
N ILE A 62 -0.19 11.11 2.26
CA ILE A 62 1.09 10.52 1.82
C ILE A 62 0.90 9.03 1.50
N ASN A 63 0.18 8.29 2.35
CA ASN A 63 -0.08 6.87 2.11
C ASN A 63 -0.93 6.64 0.85
N GLU A 64 -1.89 7.52 0.57
CA GLU A 64 -2.69 7.45 -0.65
C GLU A 64 -1.84 7.74 -1.90
N GLN A 65 -1.02 8.79 -1.85
CA GLN A 65 -0.08 9.11 -2.93
C GLN A 65 0.92 7.97 -3.17
N LEU A 66 1.45 7.38 -2.10
CA LEU A 66 2.37 6.26 -2.19
C LEU A 66 1.72 5.05 -2.87
N LYS A 67 0.45 4.74 -2.53
CA LYS A 67 -0.30 3.67 -3.22
C LYS A 67 -0.43 3.94 -4.72
N ASN A 68 -0.71 5.19 -5.11
CA ASN A 68 -0.81 5.57 -6.51
C ASN A 68 0.54 5.42 -7.24
N VAL A 69 1.64 5.85 -6.61
CA VAL A 69 2.98 5.70 -7.19
C VAL A 69 3.36 4.23 -7.33
N VAL A 70 3.09 3.40 -6.33
CA VAL A 70 3.35 1.95 -6.38
C VAL A 70 2.53 1.30 -7.50
N TYR A 71 1.25 1.66 -7.62
CA TYR A 71 0.40 1.16 -8.70
C TYR A 71 0.91 1.58 -10.09
N GLN A 72 1.34 2.84 -10.25
CA GLN A 72 1.95 3.32 -11.49
C GLN A 72 3.26 2.60 -11.82
N ASP A 73 4.11 2.32 -10.83
CA ASP A 73 5.33 1.53 -11.04
C ASP A 73 5.01 0.11 -11.51
N LEU A 74 4.03 -0.55 -10.89
CA LEU A 74 3.56 -1.88 -11.31
C LEU A 74 3.02 -1.86 -12.74
N MET A 75 2.21 -0.87 -13.09
CA MET A 75 1.69 -0.70 -14.45
C MET A 75 2.79 -0.44 -15.48
N ASN A 76 3.78 0.38 -15.14
CA ASN A 76 4.92 0.63 -16.01
C ASN A 76 5.72 -0.65 -16.25
N ARG A 77 5.98 -1.44 -15.20
CA ARG A 77 6.64 -2.76 -15.34
C ARG A 77 5.82 -3.71 -16.20
N PHE A 78 4.50 -3.72 -16.03
CA PHE A 78 3.60 -4.52 -16.85
C PHE A 78 3.73 -4.15 -18.34
N VAL A 79 3.64 -2.86 -18.67
CA VAL A 79 3.79 -2.36 -20.05
C VAL A 79 5.16 -2.75 -20.61
N ILE A 80 6.23 -2.55 -19.85
CA ILE A 80 7.58 -2.92 -20.29
C ILE A 80 7.68 -4.43 -20.58
N SER A 81 7.20 -5.28 -19.68
CA SER A 81 7.21 -6.74 -19.88
C SER A 81 6.37 -7.16 -21.08
N PHE A 82 5.20 -6.53 -21.27
CA PHE A 82 4.34 -6.78 -22.42
C PHE A 82 5.03 -6.39 -23.73
N GLU A 83 5.58 -5.18 -23.83
CA GLU A 83 6.27 -4.70 -25.03
C GLU A 83 7.49 -5.56 -25.37
N PHE A 84 8.30 -5.93 -24.37
CA PHE A 84 9.41 -6.86 -24.61
C PHE A 84 8.93 -8.21 -25.10
N SER A 85 7.81 -8.73 -24.58
CA SER A 85 7.25 -9.98 -25.09
C SER A 85 6.86 -9.86 -26.57
N MET A 86 6.22 -8.76 -26.97
CA MET A 86 5.87 -8.51 -28.37
C MET A 86 7.11 -8.42 -29.27
N VAL A 87 8.13 -7.68 -28.85
CA VAL A 87 9.39 -7.54 -29.61
C VAL A 87 10.10 -8.89 -29.80
N TYR A 88 10.17 -9.72 -28.75
CA TYR A 88 10.79 -11.04 -28.88
C TYR A 88 9.94 -12.03 -29.69
N HIS A 89 8.62 -11.85 -29.70
CA HIS A 89 7.72 -12.61 -30.56
C HIS A 89 7.96 -12.27 -32.05
N GLU A 90 7.92 -10.99 -32.39
CA GLU A 90 8.04 -10.50 -33.77
C GLU A 90 9.42 -10.77 -34.38
N THR A 91 10.48 -10.60 -33.58
CA THR A 91 11.84 -10.77 -34.10
C THR A 91 12.26 -12.25 -34.20
N ALA A 92 11.47 -13.18 -33.65
CA ALA A 92 11.77 -14.62 -33.57
C ALA A 92 13.19 -14.94 -33.03
N THR A 93 13.77 -14.02 -32.27
CA THR A 93 15.20 -14.07 -31.91
C THR A 93 15.47 -14.97 -30.72
N ASN A 94 14.58 -15.00 -29.73
CA ASN A 94 14.83 -15.69 -28.49
C ASN A 94 13.54 -16.13 -27.79
N LEU A 95 13.20 -17.41 -27.96
CA LEU A 95 12.05 -18.05 -27.34
C LEU A 95 12.07 -17.97 -25.79
N PHE A 96 13.25 -18.14 -25.17
CA PHE A 96 13.37 -18.04 -23.72
C PHE A 96 13.03 -16.62 -23.24
N ALA A 97 13.56 -15.59 -23.91
CA ALA A 97 13.28 -14.21 -23.56
C ALA A 97 11.78 -13.89 -23.75
N TYR A 98 11.19 -14.33 -24.86
CA TYR A 98 9.75 -14.22 -25.11
C TYR A 98 8.91 -14.79 -23.97
N LEU A 99 9.11 -16.07 -23.64
CA LEU A 99 8.32 -16.73 -22.59
C LEU A 99 8.56 -16.09 -21.21
N LYS A 100 9.79 -15.68 -20.91
CA LYS A 100 10.13 -15.00 -19.67
C LYS A 100 9.34 -13.70 -19.52
N PHE A 101 9.38 -12.83 -20.53
CA PHE A 101 8.68 -11.54 -20.48
C PHE A 101 7.16 -11.72 -20.53
N SER A 102 6.66 -12.72 -21.26
CA SER A 102 5.23 -13.05 -21.30
C SER A 102 4.70 -13.50 -19.94
N LEU A 103 5.41 -14.41 -19.26
CA LEU A 103 5.05 -14.85 -17.89
C LEU A 103 5.11 -13.70 -16.88
N GLN A 104 6.10 -12.81 -17.00
CA GLN A 104 6.17 -11.60 -16.16
C GLN A 104 5.01 -10.64 -16.43
N ALA A 105 4.62 -10.45 -17.69
CA ALA A 105 3.47 -9.64 -18.07
C ALA A 105 2.17 -10.22 -17.49
N ILE A 106 2.02 -11.55 -17.46
CA ILE A 106 0.85 -12.20 -16.84
C ILE A 106 0.84 -11.97 -15.31
N ASP A 107 1.96 -12.16 -14.62
CA ASP A 107 2.04 -11.93 -13.17
C ASP A 107 1.67 -10.49 -12.79
N LEU A 108 2.28 -9.52 -13.48
CA LEU A 108 2.04 -8.11 -13.25
C LEU A 108 0.63 -7.71 -13.68
N GLY A 109 0.12 -8.25 -14.79
CA GLY A 109 -1.23 -8.00 -15.28
C GLY A 109 -2.30 -8.53 -14.33
N ILE A 110 -2.11 -9.70 -13.73
CA ILE A 110 -2.96 -10.22 -12.65
C ILE A 110 -2.96 -9.26 -11.47
N THR A 111 -1.79 -8.78 -11.05
CA THR A 111 -1.64 -7.83 -9.93
C THR A 111 -2.33 -6.50 -10.22
N CYS A 112 -2.31 -6.05 -11.47
CA CYS A 112 -2.90 -4.80 -11.93
C CYS A 112 -4.38 -4.92 -12.35
N ASN A 113 -4.96 -6.13 -12.28
CA ASN A 113 -6.32 -6.46 -12.74
C ASN A 113 -6.55 -6.24 -14.26
N GLU A 114 -5.53 -6.47 -15.08
CA GLU A 114 -5.55 -6.36 -16.55
C GLU A 114 -5.81 -7.72 -17.22
N ILE A 115 -6.90 -8.38 -16.85
CA ILE A 115 -7.16 -9.80 -17.20
C ILE A 115 -7.30 -10.02 -18.71
N ASP A 116 -7.94 -9.08 -19.43
CA ASP A 116 -8.09 -9.18 -20.88
C ASP A 116 -6.73 -9.20 -21.60
N LYS A 117 -5.79 -8.36 -21.15
CA LYS A 117 -4.43 -8.35 -21.70
C LYS A 117 -3.67 -9.62 -21.34
N CYS A 118 -3.82 -10.12 -20.12
CA CYS A 118 -3.26 -11.43 -19.74
C CYS A 118 -3.76 -12.53 -20.68
N ASN A 119 -5.06 -12.56 -21.00
CA ASN A 119 -5.63 -13.54 -21.90
C ASN A 119 -5.09 -13.43 -23.34
N LEU A 120 -4.77 -12.22 -23.81
CA LEU A 120 -4.10 -12.01 -25.10
C LEU A 120 -2.67 -12.57 -25.09
N VAL A 121 -1.91 -12.29 -24.03
CA VAL A 121 -0.55 -12.82 -23.86
C VAL A 121 -0.58 -14.35 -23.80
N ILE A 122 -1.49 -14.94 -23.02
CA ILE A 122 -1.66 -16.40 -22.93
C ILE A 122 -1.95 -17.00 -24.31
N LYS A 123 -2.83 -16.38 -25.09
CA LYS A 123 -3.13 -16.85 -26.45
C LYS A 123 -1.87 -16.83 -27.34
N GLY A 124 -1.13 -15.72 -27.35
CA GLY A 124 0.11 -15.64 -28.12
C GLY A 124 1.17 -16.63 -27.63
N MET A 125 1.22 -16.93 -26.34
CA MET A 125 2.11 -17.96 -25.81
C MET A 125 1.72 -19.35 -26.28
N ILE A 126 0.43 -19.69 -26.33
CA ILE A 126 -0.05 -20.97 -26.87
C ILE A 126 0.44 -21.18 -28.30
N ASP A 127 0.22 -20.18 -29.16
CA ASP A 127 0.63 -20.25 -30.57
C ASP A 127 2.14 -20.54 -30.67
N VAL A 128 2.97 -19.83 -29.89
CA VAL A 128 4.42 -20.07 -29.90
C VAL A 128 4.78 -21.45 -29.36
N VAL A 129 4.18 -21.89 -28.26
CA VAL A 129 4.50 -23.14 -27.56
C VAL A 129 4.07 -24.39 -28.35
N GLU A 130 3.01 -24.28 -29.14
CA GLU A 130 2.53 -25.35 -30.03
C GLU A 130 3.42 -25.52 -31.27
N TYR A 131 3.81 -24.41 -31.91
CA TYR A 131 4.55 -24.47 -33.18
C TYR A 131 6.08 -24.43 -33.04
N SER A 132 6.62 -24.19 -31.84
CA SER A 132 8.07 -24.18 -31.60
C SER A 132 8.59 -25.51 -31.03
N ASN A 133 9.74 -25.96 -31.55
CA ASN A 133 10.54 -27.00 -30.90
C ASN A 133 11.28 -26.37 -29.72
N MET A 134 10.60 -26.29 -28.59
CA MET A 134 11.18 -25.70 -27.39
C MET A 134 12.27 -26.59 -26.80
N SER A 135 13.42 -25.99 -26.55
CA SER A 135 14.51 -26.64 -25.84
C SER A 135 15.22 -25.60 -25.00
N PHE A 136 15.26 -25.84 -23.69
CA PHE A 136 15.85 -24.94 -22.72
C PHE A 136 16.96 -25.64 -21.94
N THR A 137 17.97 -24.86 -21.58
CA THR A 137 18.92 -25.29 -20.55
C THR A 137 18.19 -25.44 -19.21
N ASP A 138 18.75 -26.28 -18.35
CA ASP A 138 18.23 -26.52 -16.99
C ASP A 138 18.01 -25.21 -16.19
N LYS A 139 18.93 -24.25 -16.35
CA LYS A 139 18.84 -22.92 -15.74
C LYS A 139 17.69 -22.10 -16.30
N GLN A 140 17.50 -22.08 -17.60
CA GLN A 140 16.41 -21.33 -18.25
C GLN A 140 15.05 -21.87 -17.87
N GLN A 141 14.89 -23.20 -17.88
CA GLN A 141 13.64 -23.83 -17.48
C GLN A 141 13.28 -23.48 -16.02
N LYS A 142 14.25 -23.60 -15.09
CA LYS A 142 14.05 -23.23 -13.69
C LYS A 142 13.61 -21.78 -13.50
N ILE A 143 14.13 -20.86 -14.30
CA ILE A 143 13.71 -19.45 -14.29
C ILE A 143 12.26 -19.28 -14.78
N LEU A 144 11.87 -19.95 -15.87
CA LEU A 144 10.51 -19.85 -16.39
C LEU A 144 9.49 -20.42 -15.38
N LEU A 145 9.77 -21.60 -14.84
CA LEU A 145 8.88 -22.24 -13.86
C LEU A 145 8.82 -21.45 -12.55
N SER A 146 9.91 -20.84 -12.10
CA SER A 146 9.87 -20.01 -10.89
C SER A 146 8.99 -18.77 -11.06
N ILE A 147 9.03 -18.14 -12.24
CA ILE A 147 8.12 -17.02 -12.54
C ILE A 147 6.68 -17.53 -12.55
N PHE A 148 6.40 -18.66 -13.20
CA PHE A 148 5.05 -19.24 -13.25
C PHE A 148 4.47 -19.50 -11.85
N TYR A 149 5.24 -20.18 -11.00
CA TYR A 149 4.79 -20.54 -9.66
C TYR A 149 4.57 -19.34 -8.74
N ASN A 150 5.19 -18.18 -9.02
CA ASN A 150 4.96 -16.97 -8.24
C ASN A 150 3.52 -16.43 -8.35
N PHE A 151 2.80 -16.73 -9.44
CA PHE A 151 1.46 -16.21 -9.69
C PHE A 151 0.39 -17.29 -9.85
N GLN A 152 0.76 -18.57 -9.92
CA GLN A 152 -0.17 -19.68 -10.15
C GLN A 152 -1.35 -19.68 -9.16
N GLU A 153 -1.09 -19.51 -7.86
CA GLU A 153 -2.15 -19.51 -6.84
C GLU A 153 -3.15 -18.36 -7.05
N ARG A 154 -2.66 -17.17 -7.44
CA ARG A 154 -3.51 -16.02 -7.74
C ARG A 154 -4.32 -16.25 -9.02
N ALA A 155 -3.68 -16.82 -10.05
CA ALA A 155 -4.31 -17.11 -11.33
C ALA A 155 -5.51 -18.06 -11.19
N LEU A 156 -5.40 -19.11 -10.37
CA LEU A 156 -6.45 -20.10 -10.13
C LEU A 156 -7.73 -19.49 -9.54
N LEU A 157 -7.64 -18.36 -8.84
CA LEU A 157 -8.78 -17.68 -8.23
C LEU A 157 -9.55 -16.79 -9.22
N ILE A 158 -8.98 -16.52 -10.40
CA ILE A 158 -9.55 -15.61 -11.40
C ILE A 158 -10.30 -16.43 -12.45
N LYS A 159 -11.63 -16.34 -12.43
CA LYS A 159 -12.51 -17.13 -13.32
C LYS A 159 -12.34 -16.80 -14.80
N ASP A 160 -12.13 -15.53 -15.12
CA ASP A 160 -12.05 -15.06 -16.51
C ASP A 160 -10.66 -15.24 -17.12
N LEU A 161 -9.69 -15.69 -16.34
CA LEU A 161 -8.35 -16.01 -16.82
C LEU A 161 -8.35 -17.39 -17.48
N LYS A 162 -7.67 -17.49 -18.62
CA LYS A 162 -7.45 -18.72 -19.40
C LYS A 162 -6.53 -19.74 -18.70
N ASN A 163 -6.98 -20.24 -17.55
CA ASN A 163 -6.21 -21.10 -16.67
C ASN A 163 -5.84 -22.45 -17.29
N ASN A 164 -6.70 -23.02 -18.16
CA ASN A 164 -6.41 -24.27 -18.83
C ASN A 164 -5.25 -24.12 -19.83
N GLU A 165 -5.27 -23.05 -20.64
CA GLU A 165 -4.18 -22.70 -21.53
C GLU A 165 -2.89 -22.41 -20.75
N LEU A 166 -3.01 -21.73 -19.61
CA LEU A 166 -1.87 -21.44 -18.73
C LEU A 166 -1.22 -22.72 -18.18
N GLN A 167 -2.02 -23.71 -17.77
CA GLN A 167 -1.52 -25.03 -17.34
C GLN A 167 -0.84 -25.79 -18.49
N TYR A 168 -1.40 -25.72 -19.69
CA TYR A 168 -0.78 -26.33 -20.86
C TYR A 168 0.61 -25.74 -21.15
N ILE A 169 0.75 -24.41 -21.09
CA ILE A 169 2.05 -23.72 -21.24
C ILE A 169 3.06 -24.22 -20.20
N GLU A 170 2.63 -24.37 -18.95
CA GLU A 170 3.46 -24.85 -17.85
C GLU A 170 4.00 -26.26 -18.11
N GLU A 171 3.12 -27.20 -18.49
CA GLU A 171 3.53 -28.56 -18.82
C GLU A 171 4.54 -28.60 -19.97
N ARG A 172 4.33 -27.76 -20.97
CA ARG A 172 5.18 -27.67 -22.15
C ARG A 172 6.58 -27.14 -21.77
N ILE A 173 6.66 -26.10 -20.93
CA ILE A 173 7.93 -25.61 -20.38
C ILE A 173 8.63 -26.72 -19.57
N ARG A 174 7.89 -27.46 -18.75
CA ARG A 174 8.41 -28.56 -17.91
C ARG A 174 9.02 -29.71 -18.73
N LYS A 175 8.48 -29.98 -19.92
CA LYS A 175 8.97 -31.03 -20.82
C LYS A 175 10.14 -30.59 -21.72
N ALA A 176 10.43 -29.29 -21.81
CA ALA A 176 11.38 -28.71 -22.76
C ALA A 176 12.85 -28.63 -22.24
N ILE A 177 13.40 -29.74 -21.72
CA ILE A 177 14.81 -29.80 -21.27
C ILE A 177 15.72 -30.30 -22.40
N THR A 178 16.83 -29.60 -22.61
CA THR A 178 17.94 -30.12 -23.44
C THR A 178 18.67 -31.19 -22.64
N THR A 179 18.64 -32.44 -23.10
CA THR A 179 19.42 -33.54 -22.50
C THR A 179 20.90 -33.41 -22.84
#